data_AF-A0AAD1SXI7-F1
#
_entry.id   AF-A0AAD1SXI7-F1
#
_cell.length_a   1.000
_cell.length_b   1.000
_cell.length_c   1.000
_cell.angle_alpha   90.00
_cell.angle_beta   90.00
_cell.angle_gamma   90.00
#
_symmetry.space_group_name_H-M   'P 1'
#
loop_
_entity.id
_entity.type
_entity.pdbx_description
1 polymer ?
#
loop_
_entity_poly.entity_id
_entity_poly.type
_entity_poly.pdbx_seq_one_letter_code
_entity_poly.pdbx_strand_id
1 'polypeptide(L)'
;MDALGPTLRKLFCGLLPEATPAELLLDRVHRALRAPMPNATHPRDIIIRMHYFQIKEALMRAARDTPLQIEGHKISFYQDLAPTTLRKRRELRPLTQELARRNIQYSWGHPFKLQVRRHNRTYTLHNIADVAEFAKQLGLTSTNLTADLPPRRTDRGPPPRSTPSSATNNPTPSGPHPTPEN
;
A
#
# COMPACT_ATOMS: atom_id res chain seq x y z
N MET A 1 17.66 13.59 11.99
CA MET A 1 17.38 12.45 11.08
C MET A 1 17.26 12.94 9.61
N ASP A 2 18.20 13.76 9.12
CA ASP A 2 17.79 14.86 8.21
C ASP A 2 18.22 14.73 6.75
N ALA A 3 18.88 13.64 6.36
CA ALA A 3 19.36 13.42 4.99
C ALA A 3 18.26 13.06 3.97
N LEU A 4 17.02 12.81 4.41
CA LEU A 4 15.98 12.21 3.57
C LEU A 4 15.55 13.10 2.39
N GLY A 5 15.37 14.40 2.61
CA GLY A 5 15.00 15.36 1.56
C GLY A 5 16.06 15.50 0.45
N PRO A 6 17.35 15.72 0.79
CA PRO A 6 18.44 15.73 -0.19
C PRO A 6 18.56 14.43 -1.01
N THR A 7 18.49 13.25 -0.38
CA THR A 7 18.58 11.96 -1.09
C THR A 7 17.43 11.77 -2.08
N LEU A 8 16.20 12.14 -1.69
CA LEU A 8 15.04 12.09 -2.58
C LEU A 8 15.17 13.06 -3.76
N ARG A 9 15.64 14.30 -3.53
CA ARG A 9 15.89 15.23 -4.63
C ARG A 9 16.94 14.70 -5.61
N LYS A 10 18.04 14.12 -5.14
CA LYS A 10 19.06 13.49 -6.00
C LYS A 10 18.46 12.36 -6.87
N LEU A 11 17.61 11.52 -6.28
CA LEU A 11 16.88 10.49 -7.01
C LEU A 11 15.94 11.09 -8.06
N PHE A 12 15.21 12.16 -7.72
CA PHE A 12 14.24 12.78 -8.62
C PHE A 12 14.91 13.48 -9.80
N CYS A 13 16.06 14.16 -9.60
CA CYS A 13 16.85 14.70 -10.71
C CYS A 13 17.31 13.60 -11.69
N GLY A 14 17.64 12.40 -11.18
CA GLY A 14 18.01 11.26 -12.03
C GLY A 14 16.83 10.63 -12.78
N LEU A 15 15.60 10.84 -12.30
CA LEU A 15 14.37 10.28 -12.89
C LEU A 15 13.61 11.26 -13.79
N LEU A 16 13.85 12.55 -13.61
CA LEU A 16 13.24 13.64 -14.36
C LEU A 16 14.31 14.71 -14.69
N PRO A 17 15.29 14.40 -15.56
CA PRO A 17 16.44 15.29 -15.83
C PRO A 17 16.07 16.66 -16.42
N GLU A 18 14.88 16.76 -17.02
CA GLU A 18 14.32 18.00 -17.56
C GLU A 18 13.80 18.96 -16.49
N ALA A 19 13.55 18.49 -15.26
CA ALA A 19 13.02 19.30 -14.18
C ALA A 19 14.12 20.03 -13.42
N THR A 20 13.93 21.33 -13.20
CA THR A 20 14.87 22.14 -12.42
C THR A 20 14.82 21.81 -10.92
N PRO A 21 15.89 22.07 -10.16
CA PRO A 21 15.86 21.93 -8.70
C PRO A 21 14.79 22.78 -8.00
N ALA A 22 14.35 23.87 -8.64
CA ALA A 22 13.27 24.73 -8.16
C ALA A 22 11.87 24.15 -8.38
N GLU A 23 11.71 23.19 -9.30
CA GLU A 23 10.46 22.45 -9.53
C GLU A 23 10.37 21.18 -8.66
N LEU A 24 11.50 20.65 -8.22
CA LEU A 24 11.60 19.49 -7.30
C LEU A 24 11.39 19.87 -5.81
N LEU A 25 10.50 20.84 -5.55
CA LEU A 25 10.13 21.29 -4.21
C LEU A 25 9.23 20.29 -3.49
N LEU A 26 9.56 20.04 -2.22
CA LEU A 26 8.89 19.10 -1.33
C LEU A 26 8.30 19.88 -0.14
N ASP A 27 6.97 20.01 -0.09
CA ASP A 27 6.27 20.64 1.05
C ASP A 27 6.52 19.87 2.35
N ARG A 28 6.58 18.54 2.26
CA ARG A 28 6.65 17.65 3.42
C ARG A 28 7.27 16.32 3.05
N VAL A 29 8.17 15.83 3.88
CA VAL A 29 8.81 14.51 3.76
C VAL A 29 8.92 13.89 5.15
N HIS A 30 8.37 12.69 5.35
CA HIS A 30 8.58 11.93 6.59
C HIS A 30 8.38 10.43 6.37
N ARG A 31 8.78 9.61 7.36
CA ARG A 31 8.41 8.20 7.39
C ARG A 31 6.97 8.03 7.89
N ALA A 32 6.29 6.99 7.43
CA ALA A 32 4.93 6.65 7.84
C ALA A 32 4.85 6.45 9.37
N LEU A 33 3.82 7.03 9.99
CA LEU A 33 3.60 6.99 11.44
C LEU A 33 2.99 5.64 11.86
N ARG A 34 3.78 4.58 11.71
CA ARG A 34 3.45 3.23 12.18
C ARG A 34 4.34 2.87 13.36
N ALA A 35 3.73 2.27 14.39
CA ALA A 35 4.46 1.63 15.48
C ALA A 35 5.45 0.60 14.90
N PRO A 36 6.72 0.54 15.40
CA PRO A 36 7.65 -0.49 15.00
C PRO A 36 7.02 -1.88 15.23
N MET A 37 6.94 -2.71 14.20
CA MET A 37 6.59 -4.11 14.42
C MET A 37 7.84 -4.83 14.93
N PRO A 38 7.75 -5.70 15.95
CA PRO A 38 8.92 -6.31 16.60
C PRO A 38 9.89 -6.98 15.63
N ASN A 39 9.37 -7.58 14.56
CA ASN A 39 10.14 -8.32 13.54
C ASN A 39 10.02 -7.67 12.14
N ALA A 40 10.01 -6.34 12.05
CA ALA A 40 9.93 -5.63 10.76
C ALA A 40 11.24 -5.77 9.96
N THR A 41 11.27 -6.69 8.99
CA THR A 41 12.39 -6.85 8.04
C THR A 41 12.47 -5.76 6.97
N HIS A 42 11.42 -4.94 6.83
CA HIS A 42 11.30 -3.92 5.78
C HIS A 42 11.30 -2.51 6.38
N PRO A 43 11.97 -1.52 5.76
CA PRO A 43 11.92 -0.13 6.17
C PRO A 43 10.49 0.43 6.19
N ARG A 44 10.23 1.43 7.05
CA ARG A 44 8.97 2.18 7.00
C ARG A 44 8.91 3.04 5.74
N ASP A 45 7.76 2.97 5.05
CA ASP A 45 7.39 3.79 3.89
C ASP A 45 7.67 5.28 4.13
N ILE A 46 7.97 6.01 3.05
CA ILE A 46 8.22 7.44 3.07
C ILE A 46 7.03 8.15 2.41
N ILE A 47 6.42 9.07 3.14
CA ILE A 47 5.30 9.90 2.68
C ILE A 47 5.90 11.24 2.22
N ILE A 48 5.61 11.60 0.98
CA ILE A 48 6.14 12.78 0.30
C ILE A 48 4.96 13.61 -0.22
N ARG A 49 4.94 14.90 0.13
CA ARG A 49 4.08 15.89 -0.49
C ARG A 49 4.94 16.75 -1.40
N MET A 50 4.79 16.55 -2.72
CA MET A 50 5.35 17.44 -3.73
C MET A 50 4.59 18.76 -3.73
N HIS A 51 5.30 19.88 -3.93
CA HIS A 51 4.68 21.19 -4.07
C HIS A 51 3.85 21.28 -5.36
N TYR A 52 4.46 20.93 -6.50
CA TYR A 52 3.82 20.98 -7.81
C TYR A 52 3.19 19.63 -8.21
N PHE A 53 1.88 19.63 -8.46
CA PHE A 53 1.15 18.43 -8.90
C PHE A 53 1.64 17.87 -10.24
N GLN A 54 2.03 18.73 -11.19
CA GLN A 54 2.51 18.32 -12.52
C GLN A 54 3.80 17.52 -12.42
N ILE A 55 4.77 18.00 -11.63
CA ILE A 55 6.04 17.32 -11.33
C ILE A 55 5.79 15.97 -10.64
N LYS A 56 4.88 15.93 -9.67
CA LYS A 56 4.45 14.69 -9.02
C LYS A 56 3.89 13.67 -10.02
N GLU A 57 3.06 14.10 -10.98
CA GLU A 57 2.52 13.22 -12.03
C GLU A 57 3.57 12.79 -13.06
N ALA A 58 4.55 13.64 -13.38
CA ALA A 58 5.66 13.31 -14.27
C ALA A 58 6.58 12.26 -13.64
N LEU A 59 6.99 12.49 -12.38
CA LEU A 59 7.76 11.55 -11.58
C LEU A 59 7.03 10.19 -11.43
N MET A 60 5.72 10.20 -11.17
CA MET A 60 4.89 8.98 -11.10
C MET A 60 4.68 8.29 -12.45
N ARG A 61 5.00 8.93 -13.59
CA ARG A 61 5.06 8.29 -14.91
C ARG A 61 6.43 7.65 -15.11
N ALA A 62 7.50 8.43 -15.02
CA ALA A 62 8.88 7.94 -15.17
C ALA A 62 9.22 6.77 -14.22
N ALA A 63 8.70 6.79 -12.98
CA ALA A 63 8.87 5.71 -12.00
C ALA A 63 8.16 4.38 -12.34
N ARG A 64 7.24 4.36 -13.30
CA ARG A 64 6.61 3.12 -13.80
C ARG A 64 7.43 2.47 -14.90
N ASP A 65 8.08 3.28 -15.71
CA ASP A 65 8.82 2.83 -16.88
C ASP A 65 10.29 2.49 -16.54
N THR A 66 10.84 3.12 -15.48
CA THR A 66 12.23 2.93 -15.03
C THR A 66 12.30 2.16 -13.70
N PRO A 67 13.06 1.06 -13.59
CA PRO A 67 13.29 0.37 -12.32
C PRO A 67 14.19 1.21 -11.40
N LEU A 68 13.63 1.69 -10.29
CA LEU A 68 14.32 2.58 -9.36
C LEU A 68 15.12 1.83 -8.29
N GLN A 69 16.31 2.33 -7.97
CA GLN A 69 17.16 1.80 -6.89
C GLN A 69 17.83 2.93 -6.09
N ILE A 70 18.02 2.71 -4.79
CA ILE A 70 18.92 3.49 -3.91
C ILE A 70 19.87 2.49 -3.26
N GLU A 71 21.18 2.70 -3.36
CA GLU A 71 22.18 1.84 -2.69
C GLU A 71 22.01 0.34 -3.02
N GLY A 72 21.59 0.01 -4.24
CA GLY A 72 21.28 -1.36 -4.69
C GLY A 72 19.92 -1.91 -4.24
N HIS A 73 19.20 -1.22 -3.36
CA HIS A 73 17.85 -1.58 -2.93
C HIS A 73 16.81 -1.06 -3.92
N LYS A 74 16.00 -1.97 -4.47
CA LYS A 74 14.85 -1.62 -5.32
C LYS A 74 13.81 -0.83 -4.54
N ILE A 75 13.31 0.25 -5.13
CA ILE A 75 12.25 1.08 -4.56
C ILE A 75 11.08 1.18 -5.54
N SER A 76 9.88 1.47 -5.03
CA SER A 76 8.66 1.59 -5.82
C SER A 76 7.86 2.79 -5.35
N PHE A 77 7.31 3.56 -6.30
CA PHE A 77 6.45 4.70 -5.99
C PHE A 77 4.98 4.33 -6.13
N TYR A 78 4.19 4.78 -5.16
CA TYR A 78 2.75 4.56 -5.11
C TYR A 78 2.05 5.88 -4.85
N GLN A 79 0.87 6.05 -5.43
CA GLN A 79 0.02 7.19 -5.13
C GLN A 79 -0.63 7.00 -3.75
N ASP A 80 -0.54 8.02 -2.89
CA ASP A 80 -1.30 8.05 -1.64
C ASP A 80 -2.80 8.17 -1.97
N LEU A 81 -3.58 7.15 -1.61
CA LEU A 81 -4.98 6.98 -1.98
C LEU A 81 -5.79 6.61 -0.75
N ALA A 82 -6.91 7.30 -0.57
CA ALA A 82 -7.82 7.05 0.54
C ALA A 82 -8.22 5.55 0.63
N PRO A 83 -8.31 4.96 1.83
CA PRO A 83 -8.65 3.55 2.01
C PRO A 83 -9.96 3.13 1.33
N THR A 84 -10.95 4.03 1.27
CA THR A 84 -12.21 3.85 0.54
C THR A 84 -12.01 3.68 -0.96
N THR A 85 -11.10 4.45 -1.57
CA THR A 85 -10.73 4.32 -2.99
C THR A 85 -9.98 3.01 -3.24
N LEU A 86 -9.02 2.66 -2.37
CA LEU A 86 -8.29 1.38 -2.46
C LEU A 86 -9.23 0.18 -2.35
N ARG A 87 -10.23 0.23 -1.45
CA ARG A 87 -11.27 -0.79 -1.33
C ARG A 87 -12.05 -0.94 -2.64
N LYS A 88 -12.58 0.15 -3.19
CA LYS A 88 -13.32 0.12 -4.47
C LYS A 88 -12.48 -0.43 -5.63
N ARG A 89 -11.18 -0.09 -5.71
CA ARG A 89 -10.27 -0.67 -6.73
C ARG A 89 -10.03 -2.17 -6.53
N ARG A 90 -9.99 -2.68 -5.29
CA ARG A 90 -9.88 -4.12 -5.00
C ARG A 90 -11.16 -4.88 -5.39
N GLU A 91 -12.33 -4.29 -5.17
CA GLU A 91 -13.61 -4.87 -5.57
C GLU A 91 -13.72 -5.00 -7.11
N LEU A 92 -13.08 -4.10 -7.87
CA LEU A 92 -12.93 -4.21 -9.33
C LEU A 92 -11.78 -5.10 -9.82
N ARG A 93 -11.02 -5.76 -8.92
CA ARG A 93 -9.87 -6.61 -9.33
C ARG A 93 -10.24 -7.65 -10.40
N PRO A 94 -11.34 -8.42 -10.31
CA PRO A 94 -11.69 -9.40 -11.32
C PRO A 94 -11.93 -8.80 -12.71
N LEU A 95 -12.60 -7.64 -12.77
CA LEU A 95 -12.78 -6.89 -14.02
C LEU A 95 -11.43 -6.47 -14.61
N THR A 96 -10.52 -5.91 -13.80
CA THR A 96 -9.20 -5.50 -14.29
C THR A 96 -8.29 -6.66 -14.70
N GLN A 97 -8.40 -7.82 -14.07
CA GLN A 97 -7.71 -9.05 -14.48
C GLN A 97 -8.21 -9.51 -15.85
N GLU A 98 -9.52 -9.47 -16.10
CA GLU A 98 -10.10 -9.86 -17.39
C GLU A 98 -9.77 -8.84 -18.51
N LEU A 99 -9.73 -7.54 -18.20
CA LEU A 99 -9.24 -6.51 -19.13
C LEU A 99 -7.78 -6.77 -19.52
N ALA A 100 -6.90 -7.03 -18.54
CA ALA A 100 -5.50 -7.36 -18.78
C ALA A 100 -5.35 -8.66 -19.59
N ARG A 101 -6.12 -9.70 -19.29
CA ARG A 101 -6.11 -10.99 -20.02
C ARG A 101 -6.49 -10.83 -21.50
N ARG A 102 -7.38 -9.90 -21.81
CA ARG A 102 -7.76 -9.56 -23.20
C ARG A 102 -6.88 -8.47 -23.84
N ASN A 103 -5.79 -8.07 -23.19
CA ASN A 103 -4.89 -6.99 -23.61
C ASN A 103 -5.62 -5.64 -23.84
N ILE A 104 -6.69 -5.38 -23.09
CA ILE A 104 -7.48 -4.15 -23.17
C ILE A 104 -6.86 -3.10 -22.24
N GLN A 105 -6.40 -1.98 -22.82
CA GLN A 105 -5.80 -0.89 -22.06
C GLN A 105 -6.83 -0.18 -21.18
N TYR A 106 -6.50 -0.04 -19.89
CA TYR A 106 -7.29 0.68 -18.90
C TYR A 106 -6.44 1.63 -18.06
N SER A 107 -7.07 2.68 -17.52
CA SER A 107 -6.44 3.66 -16.63
C SER A 107 -7.36 4.02 -15.46
N TRP A 108 -6.77 4.29 -14.30
CA TRP A 108 -7.50 4.75 -13.12
C TRP A 108 -7.58 6.27 -13.08
N GLY A 109 -8.80 6.82 -13.07
CA GLY A 109 -9.06 8.23 -12.80
C GLY A 109 -9.31 8.49 -11.31
N HIS A 110 -8.97 9.70 -10.86
CA HIS A 110 -9.25 10.19 -9.50
C HIS A 110 -10.69 10.74 -9.39
N PRO A 111 -11.37 10.62 -8.23
CA PRO A 111 -11.01 9.80 -7.07
C PRO A 111 -11.18 8.30 -7.35
N PHE A 112 -12.31 7.92 -7.95
CA PHE A 112 -12.59 6.56 -8.41
C PHE A 112 -13.31 6.62 -9.75
N LYS A 113 -12.56 6.34 -10.83
CA LYS A 113 -13.08 6.10 -12.18
C LYS A 113 -12.21 5.01 -12.82
N LEU A 114 -12.79 4.04 -13.52
CA LEU A 114 -12.04 3.12 -14.39
C LEU A 114 -12.32 3.50 -15.84
N GLN A 115 -11.29 3.93 -16.56
CA GLN A 115 -11.38 4.28 -17.98
C GLN A 115 -10.81 3.14 -18.81
N VAL A 116 -11.51 2.76 -19.87
CA VAL A 116 -11.11 1.71 -20.82
C VAL A 116 -11.14 2.28 -22.22
N ARG A 117 -10.04 2.11 -22.98
CA ARG A 117 -9.95 2.52 -24.38
C ARG A 117 -10.17 1.30 -25.28
N ARG A 118 -11.19 1.37 -26.14
CA ARG A 118 -11.53 0.29 -27.08
C ARG A 118 -12.15 0.86 -28.37
N HIS A 119 -11.65 0.44 -29.53
CA HIS A 119 -12.15 0.85 -30.86
C HIS A 119 -12.40 2.37 -31.00
N ASN A 120 -11.39 3.18 -30.67
CA ASN A 120 -11.42 4.65 -30.69
C ASN A 120 -12.48 5.31 -29.77
N ARG A 121 -13.10 4.56 -28.85
CA ARG A 121 -14.01 5.06 -27.80
C ARG A 121 -13.40 4.87 -26.42
N THR A 122 -13.68 5.80 -25.51
CA THR A 122 -13.30 5.69 -24.10
C THR A 122 -14.54 5.45 -23.26
N TYR A 123 -14.63 4.28 -22.64
CA TYR A 123 -15.69 3.92 -21.70
C TYR A 123 -15.22 4.28 -20.29
N THR A 124 -16.08 4.90 -19.47
CA THR A 124 -15.74 5.27 -18.09
C THR A 124 -16.75 4.69 -17.10
N LEU A 125 -16.26 3.89 -16.16
CA LEU A 125 -17.02 3.35 -15.03
C LEU A 125 -16.86 4.27 -13.82
N HIS A 126 -17.98 4.73 -13.27
CA HIS A 126 -18.02 5.64 -12.11
C HIS A 126 -18.41 4.95 -10.79
N ASN A 127 -19.18 3.87 -10.86
CA ASN A 127 -19.65 3.12 -9.70
C ASN A 127 -19.41 1.61 -9.89
N ILE A 128 -19.49 0.83 -8.81
CA ILE A 128 -19.31 -0.63 -8.85
C ILE A 128 -20.61 -1.34 -9.26
N ALA A 129 -21.77 -0.72 -9.03
CA ALA A 129 -23.06 -1.23 -9.48
C ALA A 129 -23.11 -1.43 -11.01
N ASP A 130 -22.54 -0.49 -11.76
CA ASP A 130 -22.64 -0.44 -13.22
C ASP A 130 -21.64 -1.40 -13.92
N VAL A 131 -20.84 -2.16 -13.16
CA VAL A 131 -19.84 -3.12 -13.68
C VAL A 131 -20.44 -4.12 -14.66
N ALA A 132 -21.65 -4.62 -14.38
CA ALA A 132 -22.32 -5.58 -15.23
C ALA A 132 -22.72 -4.99 -16.59
N GLU A 133 -23.14 -3.72 -16.62
CA GLU A 133 -23.45 -3.01 -17.86
C GLU A 133 -22.16 -2.65 -18.62
N PHE A 134 -21.17 -2.12 -17.91
CA PHE A 134 -19.85 -1.78 -18.46
C PHE A 134 -19.15 -2.99 -19.10
N ALA A 135 -19.24 -4.17 -18.47
CA ALA A 135 -18.76 -5.43 -19.04
C ALA A 135 -19.49 -5.78 -20.34
N LYS A 136 -20.82 -5.64 -20.40
CA LYS A 136 -21.61 -5.83 -21.63
C LYS A 136 -21.21 -4.85 -22.73
N GLN A 137 -21.08 -3.56 -22.41
CA GLN A 137 -20.62 -2.52 -23.37
C GLN A 137 -19.22 -2.83 -23.93
N LEU A 138 -18.35 -3.48 -23.14
CA LEU A 138 -17.02 -3.92 -23.54
C LEU A 138 -17.01 -5.33 -24.21
N GLY A 139 -18.15 -5.98 -24.43
CA GLY A 139 -18.21 -7.33 -25.02
C GLY A 139 -17.58 -8.40 -24.13
N LEU A 140 -17.50 -8.15 -22.82
CA LEU A 140 -17.00 -9.10 -21.82
C LEU A 140 -18.16 -10.01 -21.37
N THR A 141 -18.62 -10.87 -22.28
CA THR A 141 -19.60 -11.91 -21.94
C THR A 141 -19.02 -12.92 -20.96
N SER A 142 -19.86 -13.28 -19.99
CA SER A 142 -19.54 -13.89 -18.70
C SER A 142 -18.62 -15.13 -18.73
N THR A 143 -17.56 -15.08 -17.93
CA THR A 143 -17.11 -16.16 -17.02
C THR A 143 -16.04 -15.58 -16.07
N ASN A 144 -16.08 -15.95 -14.78
CA ASN A 144 -15.07 -15.62 -13.76
C ASN A 144 -14.88 -14.14 -13.32
N LEU A 145 -15.94 -13.35 -13.15
CA LEU A 145 -15.85 -12.09 -12.36
C LEU A 145 -15.77 -12.29 -10.83
N THR A 146 -15.75 -13.53 -10.34
CA THR A 146 -15.97 -13.85 -8.91
C THR A 146 -14.97 -14.82 -8.26
N ALA A 147 -14.01 -15.37 -9.02
CA ALA A 147 -13.27 -16.57 -8.59
C ALA A 147 -12.04 -16.33 -7.68
N ASP A 148 -11.40 -15.16 -7.73
CA ASP A 148 -10.04 -14.96 -7.18
C ASP A 148 -9.89 -13.69 -6.32
N LEU A 149 -10.88 -13.43 -5.46
CA LEU A 149 -10.67 -12.56 -4.30
C LEU A 149 -9.91 -13.38 -3.24
N PRO A 150 -8.65 -13.07 -2.91
CA PRO A 150 -7.96 -13.76 -1.82
C PRO A 150 -8.78 -13.56 -0.54
N PRO A 151 -8.87 -14.58 0.33
CA PRO A 151 -9.75 -14.53 1.49
C PRO A 151 -9.49 -13.25 2.27
N ARG A 152 -10.58 -12.53 2.56
CA ARG A 152 -10.59 -11.38 3.46
C ARG A 152 -9.78 -11.80 4.68
N ARG A 153 -8.59 -11.21 4.87
CA ARG A 153 -7.90 -11.28 6.16
C ARG A 153 -8.91 -10.67 7.13
N THR A 154 -9.62 -11.55 7.83
CA THR A 154 -10.54 -11.16 8.88
C THR A 154 -9.72 -10.30 9.82
N ASP A 155 -10.30 -9.16 10.19
CA ASP A 155 -9.64 -8.24 11.08
C ASP A 155 -9.28 -9.05 12.32
N ARG A 156 -7.97 -9.15 12.60
CA ARG A 156 -7.51 -10.03 13.67
C ARG A 156 -7.96 -9.30 14.93
N GLY A 157 -9.07 -9.77 15.50
CA GLY A 157 -9.76 -9.09 16.60
C GLY A 157 -8.76 -8.72 17.71
N PRO A 158 -9.03 -7.63 18.47
CA PRO A 158 -8.11 -7.17 19.49
C PRO A 158 -7.69 -8.35 20.36
N PRO A 159 -6.37 -8.54 20.60
CA PRO A 159 -5.88 -9.71 21.32
C PRO A 159 -6.57 -9.79 22.68
N PRO A 160 -6.97 -10.98 23.15
CA PRO A 160 -7.65 -11.13 24.42
C PRO A 160 -6.79 -10.50 25.51
N ARG A 161 -7.36 -9.54 26.23
CA ARG A 161 -6.72 -8.88 27.37
C ARG A 161 -6.42 -9.94 28.42
N SER A 162 -5.17 -10.34 28.54
CA SER A 162 -4.70 -11.24 29.58
C SER A 162 -4.96 -10.61 30.95
N THR A 163 -5.98 -11.08 31.66
CA THR A 163 -6.15 -10.81 33.09
C THR A 163 -5.07 -11.57 33.85
N PRO A 164 -4.36 -10.96 34.82
CA PRO A 164 -3.48 -11.71 35.71
C PRO A 164 -4.35 -12.61 36.60
N SER A 165 -4.24 -13.92 36.43
CA SER A 165 -4.93 -14.89 37.30
C SER A 165 -4.18 -15.00 38.62
N SER A 166 -4.83 -14.60 39.72
CA SER A 166 -4.30 -14.71 41.07
C SER A 166 -4.10 -16.16 41.50
N ALA A 167 -3.06 -16.37 42.32
CA ALA A 167 -2.92 -17.38 43.36
C ALA A 167 -3.26 -18.87 43.05
N THR A 168 -2.24 -19.72 43.19
CA THR A 168 -2.39 -21.03 43.85
C THR A 168 -1.11 -21.32 44.62
N ASN A 169 -1.22 -21.34 45.95
CA ASN A 169 -0.14 -21.74 46.85
C ASN A 169 0.00 -23.27 46.84
N ASN A 170 1.22 -23.79 46.97
CA ASN A 170 1.46 -25.16 47.42
C ASN A 170 2.42 -25.14 48.63
N PRO A 171 2.15 -25.91 49.69
CA PRO A 171 2.93 -25.88 50.92
C PRO A 171 4.18 -26.77 50.85
N THR A 172 5.23 -26.41 51.59
CA THR A 172 6.40 -27.26 51.85
C THR A 172 6.38 -27.72 53.32
N PRO A 173 6.50 -29.03 53.62
CA PRO A 173 6.46 -29.54 54.98
C PRO A 173 7.82 -29.44 55.70
N SER A 174 7.79 -29.56 57.03
CA SER A 174 8.82 -29.04 57.94
C SER A 174 9.84 -30.08 58.46
N GLY A 175 11.09 -29.63 58.63
CA GLY A 175 12.00 -30.02 59.74
C GLY A 175 13.11 -31.05 59.42
N PRO A 176 14.09 -31.24 60.34
CA PRO A 176 14.32 -30.53 61.61
C PRO A 176 15.74 -29.92 61.81
N HIS A 177 15.87 -29.08 62.84
CA HIS A 177 17.12 -28.54 63.45
C HIS A 177 17.73 -29.60 64.42
N PRO A 178 19.07 -29.70 64.65
CA PRO A 178 19.84 -28.77 65.51
C PRO A 178 21.28 -28.46 64.94
N THR A 179 22.27 -27.84 65.61
CA THR A 179 22.52 -27.29 66.98
C THR A 179 23.56 -26.11 66.88
N PRO A 180 23.87 -25.32 67.94
CA PRO A 180 24.78 -24.17 67.87
C PRO A 180 26.19 -24.40 68.51
N GLU A 181 26.94 -23.29 68.66
CA GLU A 181 28.30 -23.12 69.22
C GLU A 181 29.44 -23.60 68.28
N ASN A 182 30.56 -22.87 68.14
CA ASN A 182 31.16 -21.80 68.97
C ASN A 182 31.71 -20.66 68.09
#